data_AF-A0A8I1ZFU3-F1
#
_entry.id   AF-A0A8I1ZFU3-F1
#
_cell.length_a   1.000
_cell.length_b   1.000
_cell.length_c   1.000
_cell.angle_alpha   90.00
_cell.angle_beta   90.00
_cell.angle_gamma   90.00
#
_symmetry.space_group_name_H-M   'P 1'
#
loop_
_entity.id
_entity.type
_entity.pdbx_description
1 polymer ?
#
loop_
_entity_poly.entity_id
_entity_poly.type
_entity_poly.pdbx_seq_one_letter_code
_entity_poly.pdbx_strand_id
1 'polypeptide(L)'
;MKLLGALLFLLLFLPFDASAARLVIATPPGITEVRLLSPGTSAMVDFLKDRLNVQLKASREKNRVESIEKELSQATTAITEAEKAYAERIEFLRKKYIENIHITIHSSSTQITPESALGDITFFYTAHNASDRIISDITYKPVIGDIALPITTSLVLEFINPKTLIFGLAPGERLSNQGKEPEHFSIFLSEIKDQDIQRIQSSMPGGFSVRVSDVHFVSQKGYKGQSKVMEVKEAFSGLLSSYQSAVQQARNHSRAKSEELARAKTLHERETSESVNEFRMKAYDLKKNSVRYKRTVDQRRNRSSMEPVEPGKYIVYAPANAGAAVFQEITVGEGTTKLKIETLKKDPFEP
;
A
#
# COMPACT_ATOMS: atom_id res chain seq x y z
N MET A 1 95.74 -5.08 -7.31
CA MET A 1 94.43 -4.95 -6.64
C MET A 1 94.00 -3.48 -6.51
N LYS A 2 93.79 -2.76 -7.62
CA LYS A 2 93.28 -1.36 -7.62
C LYS A 2 92.21 -1.09 -8.68
N LEU A 3 91.60 -2.15 -9.24
CA LEU A 3 90.57 -2.06 -10.29
C LEU A 3 89.21 -2.64 -9.87
N LEU A 4 89.11 -3.32 -8.73
CA LEU A 4 87.83 -3.87 -8.23
C LEU A 4 86.99 -2.85 -7.44
N GLY A 5 87.60 -1.83 -6.84
CA GLY A 5 86.88 -0.83 -6.03
C GLY A 5 86.13 0.22 -6.86
N ALA A 6 86.60 0.51 -8.08
CA ALA A 6 85.96 1.49 -8.96
C ALA A 6 84.70 0.92 -9.67
N LEU A 7 84.63 -0.40 -9.87
CA LEU A 7 83.46 -1.04 -10.48
C LEU A 7 82.28 -1.16 -9.49
N LEU A 8 82.57 -1.30 -8.18
CA LEU A 8 81.55 -1.42 -7.14
C LEU A 8 80.88 -0.08 -6.81
N PHE A 9 81.59 1.05 -6.96
CA PHE A 9 81.02 2.39 -6.79
C PHE A 9 80.22 2.88 -8.01
N LEU A 10 80.51 2.36 -9.21
CA LEU A 10 79.77 2.73 -10.42
C LEU A 10 78.38 2.04 -10.51
N LEU A 11 78.22 0.88 -9.88
CA LEU A 11 76.94 0.16 -9.80
C LEU A 11 75.97 0.74 -8.74
N LEU A 12 76.44 1.61 -7.84
CA LEU A 12 75.62 2.32 -6.85
C LEU A 12 75.09 3.68 -7.36
N PHE A 13 75.47 4.08 -8.58
CA PHE A 13 75.00 5.30 -9.25
C PHE A 13 74.30 5.01 -10.60
N LEU A 14 73.84 3.77 -10.83
CA LEU A 14 72.82 3.57 -11.85
C LEU A 14 71.53 4.24 -11.34
N PRO A 15 70.94 5.20 -12.07
CA PRO A 15 69.57 5.59 -11.77
C PRO A 15 68.77 4.29 -11.86
N PHE A 16 68.11 3.90 -10.77
CA PHE A 16 66.93 3.07 -10.92
C PHE A 16 66.06 3.85 -11.92
N ASP A 17 65.99 3.37 -13.17
CA ASP A 17 65.07 3.90 -14.16
C ASP A 17 63.68 3.72 -13.55
N ALA A 18 63.21 4.76 -12.85
CA ALA A 18 61.84 4.90 -12.44
C ALA A 18 61.08 5.04 -13.76
N SER A 19 60.68 3.91 -14.35
CA SER A 19 59.92 3.90 -15.59
C SER A 19 58.67 4.72 -15.34
N ALA A 20 58.62 5.93 -15.93
CA ALA A 20 57.49 6.82 -15.76
C ALA A 20 56.26 6.17 -16.43
N ALA A 21 55.32 5.66 -15.62
CA ALA A 21 54.05 5.22 -16.17
C ALA A 21 53.11 6.41 -16.34
N ARG A 22 52.29 6.35 -17.37
CA ARG A 22 51.25 7.33 -17.68
C ARG A 22 49.89 6.67 -17.51
N LEU A 23 49.04 7.24 -16.67
CA LEU A 23 47.65 6.81 -16.54
C LEU A 23 46.71 7.82 -17.19
N VAL A 24 45.87 7.35 -18.11
CA VAL A 24 44.83 8.16 -18.75
C VAL A 24 43.46 7.61 -18.37
N ILE A 25 42.64 8.45 -17.73
CA ILE A 25 41.33 8.08 -17.21
C ILE A 25 40.27 8.89 -17.94
N ALA A 26 39.37 8.23 -18.67
CA ALA A 26 38.15 8.83 -19.20
C ALA A 26 37.06 8.77 -18.13
N THR A 27 36.44 9.90 -17.81
CA THR A 27 35.44 10.06 -16.75
C THR A 27 34.07 10.37 -17.36
N PRO A 28 32.96 9.99 -16.72
CA PRO A 28 31.64 10.54 -17.03
C PRO A 28 31.61 12.07 -16.86
N PRO A 29 30.67 12.78 -17.54
CA PRO A 29 30.46 14.21 -17.32
C PRO A 29 30.14 14.52 -15.85
N GLY A 30 30.62 15.66 -15.36
CA GLY A 30 30.33 16.15 -14.00
C GLY A 30 31.33 15.72 -12.93
N ILE A 31 32.30 14.86 -13.23
CA ILE A 31 33.42 14.55 -12.34
C ILE A 31 34.50 15.64 -12.49
N THR A 32 34.87 16.29 -11.39
CA THR A 32 35.86 17.38 -11.39
C THR A 32 37.28 16.94 -11.04
N GLU A 33 37.42 15.81 -10.33
CA GLU A 33 38.69 15.33 -9.80
C GLU A 33 38.75 13.81 -9.80
N VAL A 34 39.93 13.26 -10.09
CA VAL A 34 40.23 11.84 -9.91
C VAL A 34 41.41 11.69 -8.97
N ARG A 35 41.33 10.70 -8.08
CA ARG A 35 42.36 10.32 -7.11
C ARG A 35 42.75 8.87 -7.32
N LEU A 36 44.04 8.58 -7.20
CA LEU A 36 44.53 7.23 -6.99
C LEU A 36 44.77 7.04 -5.51
N LEU A 37 44.05 6.11 -4.90
CA LEU A 37 44.21 5.71 -3.52
C LEU A 37 45.09 4.45 -3.45
N SER A 38 45.71 4.24 -2.29
CA SER A 38 46.48 3.03 -2.02
C SER A 38 45.63 1.75 -2.20
N PRO A 39 46.23 0.61 -2.59
CA PRO A 39 45.47 -0.62 -2.87
C PRO A 39 44.77 -1.19 -1.63
N GLY A 40 45.31 -0.97 -0.43
CA GLY A 40 44.70 -1.42 0.83
C GLY A 40 43.45 -0.62 1.26
N THR A 41 43.10 0.45 0.55
CA THR A 41 41.99 1.32 0.94
C THR A 41 40.64 0.60 0.89
N SER A 42 40.40 -0.28 -0.09
CA SER A 42 39.12 -1.03 -0.18
C SER A 42 38.90 -1.89 1.05
N ALA A 43 39.89 -2.74 1.39
CA ALA A 43 39.80 -3.63 2.54
C ALA A 43 39.60 -2.86 3.87
N MET A 44 40.22 -1.69 4.01
CA MET A 44 40.05 -0.87 5.22
C MET A 44 38.67 -0.20 5.27
N VAL A 45 38.11 0.24 4.13
CA VAL A 45 36.73 0.75 4.09
C VAL A 45 35.73 -0.36 4.43
N ASP A 46 35.91 -1.55 3.88
CA ASP A 46 35.05 -2.70 4.17
C ASP A 46 35.12 -3.06 5.66
N PHE A 47 36.32 -3.08 6.26
CA PHE A 47 36.50 -3.26 7.71
C PHE A 47 35.74 -2.21 8.54
N LEU A 48 35.81 -0.93 8.16
CA LEU A 48 35.09 0.14 8.86
C LEU A 48 33.57 -0.03 8.74
N LYS A 49 33.08 -0.45 7.56
CA LYS A 49 31.65 -0.73 7.34
C LYS A 49 31.17 -1.93 8.12
N ASP A 50 31.93 -3.02 8.15
CA ASP A 50 31.58 -4.22 8.91
C ASP A 50 31.50 -3.91 10.40
N ARG A 51 32.46 -3.14 10.93
CA ARG A 51 32.41 -2.67 12.31
C ARG A 51 31.17 -1.82 12.58
N LEU A 52 30.85 -0.85 11.71
CA LEU A 52 29.65 -0.03 11.84
C LEU A 52 28.40 -0.92 11.82
N ASN A 53 28.29 -1.84 10.86
CA ASN A 53 27.15 -2.74 10.72
C ASN A 53 26.95 -3.62 11.96
N VAL A 54 28.02 -4.12 12.58
CA VAL A 54 27.94 -4.86 13.85
C VAL A 54 27.38 -3.98 14.97
N GLN A 55 27.85 -2.73 15.09
CA GLN A 55 27.34 -1.79 16.10
C GLN A 55 25.87 -1.43 15.86
N LEU A 56 25.49 -1.14 14.60
CA LEU A 56 24.10 -0.85 14.22
C LEU A 56 23.20 -2.05 14.53
N LYS A 57 23.61 -3.25 14.13
CA LYS A 57 22.84 -4.48 14.37
C LYS A 57 22.67 -4.75 15.86
N ALA A 58 23.74 -4.64 16.65
CA ALA A 58 23.67 -4.84 18.10
C ALA A 58 22.71 -3.84 18.78
N SER A 59 22.75 -2.56 18.38
CA SER A 59 21.79 -1.57 18.89
C SER A 59 20.36 -1.86 18.44
N ARG A 60 20.15 -2.29 17.18
CA ARG A 60 18.83 -2.64 16.65
C ARG A 60 18.21 -3.82 17.40
N GLU A 61 19.01 -4.85 17.71
CA GLU A 61 18.62 -6.01 18.52
C GLU A 61 18.34 -5.62 19.97
N LYS A 62 19.24 -4.87 20.61
CA LYS A 62 19.09 -4.37 21.99
C LYS A 62 17.80 -3.57 22.15
N ASN A 63 17.49 -2.70 21.19
CA ASN A 63 16.29 -1.87 21.18
C ASN A 63 15.07 -2.58 20.59
N ARG A 64 15.18 -3.88 20.28
CA ARG A 64 14.06 -4.73 19.84
C ARG A 64 13.33 -4.24 18.58
N VAL A 65 13.97 -3.40 17.76
CA VAL A 65 13.32 -2.70 16.62
C VAL A 65 12.64 -3.70 15.68
N GLU A 66 13.34 -4.77 15.28
CA GLU A 66 12.78 -5.78 14.37
C GLU A 66 11.63 -6.56 14.98
N SER A 67 11.73 -6.92 16.27
CA SER A 67 10.64 -7.62 16.95
C SER A 67 9.38 -6.75 17.04
N ILE A 68 9.53 -5.46 17.32
CA ILE A 68 8.41 -4.52 17.38
C ILE A 68 7.84 -4.26 15.98
N GLU A 69 8.67 -4.20 14.92
CA GLU A 69 8.19 -4.13 13.52
C GLU A 69 7.31 -5.33 13.17
N LYS A 70 7.72 -6.54 13.57
CA LYS A 70 6.91 -7.75 13.38
C LYS A 70 5.62 -7.72 14.18
N GLU A 71 5.67 -7.33 15.46
CA GLU A 71 4.49 -7.20 16.32
C GLU A 71 3.50 -6.14 15.79
N LEU A 72 3.99 -5.02 15.25
CA LEU A 72 3.17 -3.99 14.60
C LEU A 72 2.49 -4.52 13.34
N SER A 73 3.21 -5.30 12.52
CA SER A 73 2.62 -5.95 11.34
C SER A 73 1.50 -6.90 11.75
N GLN A 74 1.69 -7.72 12.79
CA GLN A 74 0.66 -8.61 13.31
C GLN A 74 -0.54 -7.83 13.87
N ALA A 75 -0.29 -6.76 14.63
CA ALA A 75 -1.34 -5.90 15.16
C ALA A 75 -2.17 -5.23 14.05
N THR A 76 -1.54 -4.88 12.92
CA THR A 76 -2.23 -4.33 11.75
C THR A 76 -3.13 -5.38 11.09
N THR A 77 -2.64 -6.62 10.93
CA THR A 77 -3.45 -7.74 10.43
C THR A 77 -4.68 -7.99 11.32
N ALA A 78 -4.51 -7.93 12.64
CA ALA A 78 -5.61 -8.10 13.60
C ALA A 78 -6.72 -7.04 13.45
N ILE A 79 -6.39 -5.81 13.02
CA ILE A 79 -7.41 -4.79 12.69
C ILE A 79 -8.25 -5.26 11.51
N THR A 80 -7.62 -5.68 10.43
CA THR A 80 -8.31 -6.15 9.22
C THR A 80 -9.21 -7.36 9.52
N GLU A 81 -8.72 -8.30 10.32
CA GLU A 81 -9.51 -9.47 10.74
C GLU A 81 -10.72 -9.07 11.61
N ALA A 82 -10.54 -8.16 12.56
CA ALA A 82 -11.63 -7.68 13.41
C ALA A 82 -12.68 -6.89 12.61
N GLU A 83 -12.25 -6.03 11.68
CA GLU A 83 -13.15 -5.27 10.80
C GLU A 83 -13.94 -6.20 9.87
N LYS A 84 -13.27 -7.22 9.32
CA LYS A 84 -13.92 -8.25 8.51
C LYS A 84 -14.97 -9.02 9.33
N ALA A 85 -14.63 -9.48 10.53
CA ALA A 85 -15.57 -10.19 11.39
C ALA A 85 -16.79 -9.32 11.77
N TYR A 86 -16.56 -8.03 12.03
CA TYR A 86 -17.63 -7.06 12.28
C TYR A 86 -18.56 -6.91 11.07
N ALA A 87 -18.00 -6.72 9.87
CA ALA A 87 -18.76 -6.61 8.63
C ALA A 87 -19.55 -7.89 8.32
N GLU A 88 -18.91 -9.06 8.43
CA GLU A 88 -19.56 -10.37 8.24
C GLU A 88 -20.73 -10.56 9.20
N ARG A 89 -20.61 -10.08 10.45
CA ARG A 89 -21.71 -10.16 11.42
C ARG A 89 -22.87 -9.26 11.03
N ILE A 90 -22.61 -8.04 10.52
CA ILE A 90 -23.65 -7.15 9.99
C ILE A 90 -24.35 -7.81 8.79
N GLU A 91 -23.59 -8.36 7.84
CA GLU A 91 -24.15 -9.05 6.67
C GLU A 91 -25.00 -10.27 7.06
N PHE A 92 -24.53 -11.06 8.03
CA PHE A 92 -25.28 -12.18 8.58
C PHE A 92 -26.62 -11.72 9.17
N LEU A 93 -26.60 -10.65 9.97
CA LEU A 93 -27.82 -10.09 10.55
C LEU A 93 -28.75 -9.58 9.44
N ARG A 94 -28.24 -8.82 8.46
CA ARG A 94 -29.07 -8.34 7.34
C ARG A 94 -29.76 -9.49 6.63
N LYS A 95 -29.01 -10.52 6.21
CA LYS A 95 -29.57 -11.70 5.52
C LYS A 95 -30.62 -12.41 6.36
N LYS A 96 -30.35 -12.64 7.65
CA LYS A 96 -31.30 -13.24 8.58
C LYS A 96 -32.63 -12.48 8.63
N TYR A 97 -32.61 -11.15 8.67
CA TYR A 97 -33.85 -10.37 8.73
C TYR A 97 -34.53 -10.23 7.37
N ILE A 98 -33.78 -10.24 6.27
CA ILE A 98 -34.32 -10.36 4.91
C ILE A 98 -35.08 -11.68 4.73
N GLU A 99 -34.55 -12.80 5.23
CA GLU A 99 -35.22 -14.11 5.15
C GLU A 99 -36.54 -14.16 5.96
N ASN A 100 -36.67 -13.29 6.97
CA ASN A 100 -37.85 -13.21 7.84
C ASN A 100 -38.89 -12.19 7.37
N ILE A 101 -38.68 -11.47 6.26
CA ILE A 101 -39.69 -10.61 5.65
C ILE A 101 -40.24 -11.28 4.39
N HIS A 102 -41.51 -11.68 4.46
CA HIS A 102 -42.18 -12.35 3.35
C HIS A 102 -43.07 -11.37 2.60
N ILE A 103 -42.79 -11.18 1.31
CA ILE A 103 -43.63 -10.37 0.42
C ILE A 103 -44.36 -11.31 -0.52
N THR A 104 -45.69 -11.34 -0.42
CA THR A 104 -46.56 -12.06 -1.35
C THR A 104 -47.14 -11.07 -2.34
N ILE A 105 -46.87 -11.26 -3.63
CA ILE A 105 -47.53 -10.51 -4.71
C ILE A 105 -48.87 -11.18 -5.02
N HIS A 106 -49.95 -10.40 -4.97
CA HIS A 106 -51.30 -10.89 -5.25
C HIS A 106 -51.72 -10.66 -6.69
N SER A 107 -51.36 -9.51 -7.21
CA SER A 107 -51.55 -9.17 -8.61
C SER A 107 -50.53 -8.14 -9.01
N SER A 108 -50.18 -8.16 -10.30
CA SER A 108 -49.30 -7.19 -10.92
C SER A 108 -49.84 -6.88 -12.31
N SER A 109 -49.49 -5.72 -12.85
CA SER A 109 -49.76 -5.38 -14.23
C SER A 109 -48.60 -4.58 -14.80
N THR A 110 -48.42 -4.65 -16.11
CA THR A 110 -47.40 -3.90 -16.82
C THR A 110 -48.06 -3.11 -17.93
N GLN A 111 -47.72 -1.83 -18.03
CA GLN A 111 -48.07 -0.98 -19.16
C GLN A 111 -46.78 -0.64 -19.89
N ILE A 112 -46.57 -1.28 -21.03
CA ILE A 112 -45.49 -0.97 -21.96
C ILE A 112 -46.15 -0.42 -23.23
N THR A 113 -46.02 0.88 -23.47
CA THR A 113 -46.49 1.48 -24.72
C THR A 113 -45.34 1.49 -25.73
N PRO A 114 -45.56 1.07 -26.99
CA PRO A 114 -44.52 1.02 -28.02
C PRO A 114 -43.81 2.35 -28.30
N GLU A 115 -44.47 3.47 -27.97
CA GLU A 115 -44.00 4.83 -28.18
C GLU A 115 -43.23 5.39 -26.97
N SER A 116 -43.26 4.69 -25.83
CA SER A 116 -42.65 5.14 -24.58
C SER A 116 -41.30 4.46 -24.36
N ALA A 117 -40.31 5.24 -23.91
CA ALA A 117 -39.06 4.70 -23.39
C ALA A 117 -39.22 4.06 -21.99
N LEU A 118 -40.40 4.18 -21.38
CA LEU A 118 -40.73 3.71 -20.04
C LEU A 118 -41.80 2.63 -20.07
N GLY A 119 -41.61 1.61 -19.23
CA GLY A 119 -42.66 0.67 -18.84
C GLY A 119 -43.07 0.91 -17.40
N ASP A 120 -44.37 0.93 -17.12
CA ASP A 120 -44.89 1.06 -15.77
C ASP A 120 -45.32 -0.29 -15.23
N ILE A 121 -44.90 -0.62 -14.02
CA ILE A 121 -45.33 -1.81 -13.29
C ILE A 121 -46.13 -1.36 -12.08
N THR A 122 -47.33 -1.91 -11.93
CA THR A 122 -48.15 -1.75 -10.73
C THR A 122 -48.39 -3.10 -10.06
N PHE A 123 -48.45 -3.14 -8.73
CA PHE A 123 -48.69 -4.40 -8.01
C PHE A 123 -49.35 -4.23 -6.63
N PHE A 124 -50.05 -5.28 -6.22
CA PHE A 124 -50.60 -5.45 -4.88
C PHE A 124 -49.82 -6.51 -4.14
N TYR A 125 -49.54 -6.26 -2.86
CA TYR A 125 -48.74 -7.14 -2.03
C TYR A 125 -49.33 -7.32 -0.63
N THR A 126 -48.85 -8.37 0.04
CA THR A 126 -48.90 -8.48 1.49
C THR A 126 -47.50 -8.74 2.01
N ALA A 127 -47.05 -7.88 2.92
CA ALA A 127 -45.83 -8.07 3.69
C ALA A 127 -46.16 -8.77 5.02
N HIS A 128 -45.35 -9.73 5.42
CA HIS A 128 -45.43 -10.43 6.70
C HIS A 128 -44.06 -10.45 7.36
N ASN A 129 -43.97 -9.91 8.57
CA ASN A 129 -42.74 -9.89 9.34
C ASN A 129 -42.71 -11.06 10.33
N ALA A 130 -41.92 -12.08 10.04
CA ALA A 130 -41.69 -13.24 10.92
C ALA A 130 -40.53 -13.02 11.91
N SER A 131 -39.91 -11.84 11.92
CA SER A 131 -38.81 -11.51 12.81
C SER A 131 -39.27 -11.00 14.18
N ASP A 132 -38.31 -10.73 15.07
CA ASP A 132 -38.50 -10.16 16.41
C ASP A 132 -38.29 -8.63 16.46
N ARG A 133 -38.19 -7.95 15.32
CA ARG A 133 -38.00 -6.50 15.23
C ARG A 133 -39.10 -5.82 14.44
N ILE A 134 -39.33 -4.53 14.68
CA ILE A 134 -40.25 -3.73 13.86
C ILE A 134 -39.49 -3.28 12.61
N ILE A 135 -39.98 -3.68 11.44
CA ILE A 135 -39.39 -3.35 10.15
C ILE A 135 -40.05 -2.09 9.62
N SER A 136 -39.26 -1.07 9.27
CA SER A 136 -39.77 0.20 8.74
C SER A 136 -40.08 0.12 7.26
N ASP A 137 -39.13 -0.45 6.53
CA ASP A 137 -39.13 -0.53 5.08
C ASP A 137 -38.12 -1.58 4.61
N ILE A 138 -38.24 -1.95 3.35
CA ILE A 138 -37.28 -2.80 2.64
C ILE A 138 -36.81 -2.09 1.38
N THR A 139 -35.55 -2.31 1.02
CA THR A 139 -35.07 -2.04 -0.33
C THR A 139 -35.19 -3.30 -1.16
N TYR A 140 -35.68 -3.20 -2.38
CA TYR A 140 -35.90 -4.37 -3.24
C TYR A 140 -35.49 -4.13 -4.69
N LYS A 141 -35.26 -5.25 -5.39
CA LYS A 141 -35.09 -5.31 -6.84
C LYS A 141 -36.29 -6.03 -7.45
N PRO A 142 -36.95 -5.46 -8.46
CA PRO A 142 -38.04 -6.14 -9.13
C PRO A 142 -37.50 -7.22 -10.06
N VAL A 143 -38.19 -8.35 -10.10
CA VAL A 143 -37.82 -9.52 -10.90
C VAL A 143 -39.06 -10.01 -11.64
N ILE A 144 -38.91 -10.34 -12.92
CA ILE A 144 -39.97 -10.98 -13.72
C ILE A 144 -39.43 -12.30 -14.27
N GLY A 145 -39.99 -13.42 -13.80
CA GLY A 145 -39.39 -14.74 -13.97
C GLY A 145 -38.03 -14.79 -13.27
N ASP A 146 -36.96 -15.03 -14.04
CA ASP A 146 -35.57 -14.98 -13.55
C ASP A 146 -34.83 -13.68 -13.92
N ILE A 147 -35.50 -12.73 -14.57
CA ILE A 147 -34.90 -11.51 -15.08
C ILE A 147 -35.01 -10.42 -14.02
N ALA A 148 -33.87 -10.01 -13.47
CA ALA A 148 -33.80 -8.80 -12.63
C ALA A 148 -33.95 -7.58 -13.54
N LEU A 149 -34.94 -6.74 -13.27
CA LEU A 149 -35.16 -5.55 -14.08
C LEU A 149 -34.10 -4.50 -13.75
N PRO A 150 -33.55 -3.82 -14.77
CA PRO A 150 -32.65 -2.70 -14.55
C PRO A 150 -33.43 -1.56 -13.86
N ILE A 151 -32.89 -1.09 -12.75
CA ILE A 151 -33.42 0.05 -11.99
C ILE A 151 -32.29 1.05 -11.81
N THR A 152 -32.57 2.32 -12.09
CA THR A 152 -31.60 3.41 -11.95
C THR A 152 -31.53 3.95 -10.51
N THR A 153 -32.56 3.65 -9.71
CA THR A 153 -32.68 4.05 -8.30
C THR A 153 -33.04 2.86 -7.42
N SER A 154 -32.69 2.96 -6.14
CA SER A 154 -33.10 1.95 -5.15
C SER A 154 -34.61 2.06 -4.92
N LEU A 155 -35.35 0.97 -5.14
CA LEU A 155 -36.78 0.93 -4.84
C LEU A 155 -37.00 0.53 -3.39
N VAL A 156 -37.90 1.26 -2.72
CA VAL A 156 -38.21 1.09 -1.31
C VAL A 156 -39.69 0.78 -1.15
N LEU A 157 -40.02 -0.24 -0.35
CA LEU A 157 -41.38 -0.45 0.15
C LEU A 157 -41.43 -0.03 1.61
N GLU A 158 -42.12 1.07 1.87
CA GLU A 158 -42.36 1.54 3.23
C GLU A 158 -43.60 0.86 3.83
N PHE A 159 -43.47 0.39 5.07
CA PHE A 159 -44.58 -0.26 5.76
C PHE A 159 -45.36 0.75 6.60
N ILE A 160 -46.29 1.43 5.95
CA ILE A 160 -47.24 2.36 6.58
C ILE A 160 -48.63 1.74 6.56
N ASN A 161 -49.27 1.59 7.73
CA ASN A 161 -50.64 1.11 7.78
C ASN A 161 -51.57 2.13 7.11
N PRO A 162 -52.26 1.79 6.02
CA PRO A 162 -52.97 2.79 5.23
C PRO A 162 -54.31 3.21 5.85
N LYS A 163 -54.72 2.65 7.01
CA LYS A 163 -55.89 3.11 7.77
C LYS A 163 -55.49 4.02 8.93
N THR A 164 -54.41 3.67 9.62
CA THR A 164 -53.97 4.38 10.83
C THR A 164 -52.79 5.33 10.58
N LEU A 165 -52.17 5.25 9.40
CA LEU A 165 -50.91 5.93 9.02
C LEU A 165 -49.73 5.63 9.95
N ILE A 166 -49.85 4.57 10.75
CA ILE A 166 -48.78 4.13 11.65
C ILE A 166 -47.70 3.42 10.83
N PHE A 167 -46.48 3.90 10.98
CA PHE A 167 -45.26 3.40 10.35
C PHE A 167 -44.66 2.25 11.16
N GLY A 168 -44.18 1.22 10.45
CA GLY A 168 -43.53 0.04 11.00
C GLY A 168 -44.43 -1.20 11.00
N LEU A 169 -43.87 -2.30 10.52
CA LEU A 169 -44.45 -3.64 10.53
C LEU A 169 -43.92 -4.41 11.75
N ALA A 170 -44.76 -4.62 12.76
CA ALA A 170 -44.32 -5.27 14.00
C ALA A 170 -44.08 -6.79 13.83
N PRO A 171 -43.39 -7.43 14.80
CA PRO A 171 -43.26 -8.88 14.84
C PRO A 171 -44.60 -9.61 14.70
N GLY A 172 -44.68 -10.55 13.77
CA GLY A 172 -45.89 -11.35 13.47
C GLY A 172 -46.99 -10.58 12.72
N GLU A 173 -46.84 -9.28 12.47
CA GLU A 173 -47.85 -8.49 11.77
C GLU A 173 -47.81 -8.72 10.25
N ARG A 174 -48.98 -8.51 9.64
CA ARG A 174 -49.15 -8.46 8.18
C ARG A 174 -49.66 -7.08 7.77
N LEU A 175 -49.12 -6.57 6.67
CA LEU A 175 -49.58 -5.35 6.02
C LEU A 175 -49.92 -5.67 4.58
N SER A 176 -51.13 -5.31 4.15
CA SER A 176 -51.59 -5.50 2.78
C SER A 176 -52.07 -4.17 2.22
N ASN A 177 -51.71 -3.88 0.96
CA ASN A 177 -52.29 -2.80 0.19
C ASN A 177 -53.44 -3.28 -0.72
N GLN A 178 -53.86 -4.55 -0.63
CA GLN A 178 -55.02 -5.04 -1.38
C GLN A 178 -56.28 -4.19 -1.10
N GLY A 179 -56.99 -3.83 -2.16
CA GLY A 179 -58.18 -2.96 -2.06
C GLY A 179 -57.87 -1.49 -1.79
N LYS A 180 -56.62 -1.05 -2.00
CA LYS A 180 -56.15 0.34 -1.90
C LYS A 180 -55.40 0.75 -3.17
N GLU A 181 -54.56 1.78 -3.09
CA GLU A 181 -53.69 2.15 -4.21
C GLU A 181 -52.59 1.08 -4.38
N PRO A 182 -52.37 0.59 -5.62
CA PRO A 182 -51.27 -0.32 -5.91
C PRO A 182 -49.93 0.39 -5.76
N GLU A 183 -48.89 -0.37 -5.43
CA GLU A 183 -47.51 0.11 -5.58
C GLU A 183 -47.21 0.29 -7.06
N HIS A 184 -46.40 1.28 -7.41
CA HIS A 184 -46.02 1.54 -8.80
C HIS A 184 -44.56 1.96 -8.91
N PHE A 185 -43.91 1.56 -10.00
CA PHE A 185 -42.61 2.08 -10.40
C PHE A 185 -42.45 1.99 -11.93
N SER A 186 -41.58 2.83 -12.47
CA SER A 186 -41.27 2.88 -13.90
C SER A 186 -39.88 2.30 -14.16
N ILE A 187 -39.71 1.63 -15.29
CA ILE A 187 -38.42 1.09 -15.77
C ILE A 187 -38.10 1.67 -17.15
N PHE A 188 -36.82 1.88 -17.41
CA PHE A 188 -36.35 2.26 -18.75
C PHE A 188 -36.24 1.03 -19.64
N LEU A 189 -37.06 0.99 -20.69
CA LEU A 189 -37.09 -0.13 -21.64
C LEU A 189 -35.83 -0.19 -22.50
N SER A 190 -35.16 0.95 -22.72
CA SER A 190 -33.89 1.03 -23.47
C SER A 190 -32.74 0.25 -22.82
N GLU A 191 -32.85 -0.07 -21.53
CA GLU A 191 -31.86 -0.87 -20.79
C GLU A 191 -32.18 -2.37 -20.83
N ILE A 192 -33.27 -2.76 -21.49
CA ILE A 192 -33.76 -4.13 -21.60
C ILE A 192 -33.63 -4.58 -23.06
N LYS A 193 -33.09 -5.78 -23.29
CA LYS A 193 -33.00 -6.34 -24.64
C LYS A 193 -34.39 -6.69 -25.17
N ASP A 194 -34.63 -6.55 -26.47
CA ASP A 194 -35.93 -6.89 -27.10
C ASP A 194 -36.42 -8.31 -26.77
N GLN A 195 -35.49 -9.27 -26.71
CA GLN A 195 -35.80 -10.65 -26.33
C GLN A 195 -36.29 -10.77 -24.87
N ASP A 196 -35.74 -9.95 -23.97
CA ASP A 196 -36.15 -9.90 -22.57
C ASP A 196 -37.49 -9.17 -22.41
N ILE A 197 -37.81 -8.18 -23.25
CA ILE A 197 -39.14 -7.53 -23.29
C ILE A 197 -40.22 -8.56 -23.61
N GLN A 198 -40.04 -9.40 -24.63
CA GLN A 198 -41.00 -10.46 -24.97
C GLN A 198 -41.18 -11.46 -23.83
N ARG A 199 -40.08 -11.85 -23.16
CA ARG A 199 -40.12 -12.74 -21.99
C ARG A 199 -40.87 -12.11 -20.82
N ILE A 200 -40.61 -10.84 -20.54
CA ILE A 200 -41.32 -10.05 -19.52
C ILE A 200 -42.81 -10.06 -19.81
N GLN A 201 -43.21 -9.71 -21.04
CA GLN A 201 -44.62 -9.67 -21.45
C GLN A 201 -45.30 -11.04 -21.28
N SER A 202 -44.61 -12.14 -21.65
CA SER A 202 -45.15 -13.50 -21.53
C SER A 202 -45.21 -14.04 -20.09
N SER A 203 -44.37 -13.53 -19.19
CA SER A 203 -44.29 -13.98 -17.80
C SER A 203 -45.26 -13.22 -16.90
N MET A 204 -45.74 -12.07 -17.32
CA MET A 204 -46.68 -11.27 -16.55
C MET A 204 -48.12 -11.80 -16.67
N PRO A 205 -48.94 -11.67 -15.60
CA PRO A 205 -48.61 -11.08 -14.30
C PRO A 205 -47.91 -12.05 -13.33
N GLY A 206 -48.01 -13.37 -13.55
CA GLY A 206 -47.64 -14.39 -12.57
C GLY A 206 -46.14 -14.50 -12.24
N GLY A 207 -45.27 -13.98 -13.10
CA GLY A 207 -43.82 -14.03 -12.94
C GLY A 207 -43.23 -12.87 -12.13
N PHE A 208 -44.03 -11.85 -11.77
CA PHE A 208 -43.52 -10.72 -10.99
C PHE A 208 -43.25 -11.11 -9.54
N SER A 209 -42.05 -10.75 -9.06
CA SER A 209 -41.68 -10.88 -7.66
C SER A 209 -40.74 -9.75 -7.25
N VAL A 210 -40.60 -9.57 -5.94
CA VAL A 210 -39.64 -8.64 -5.35
C VAL A 210 -38.53 -9.40 -4.66
N ARG A 211 -37.28 -9.07 -5.01
CA ARG A 211 -36.10 -9.58 -4.32
C ARG A 211 -35.63 -8.53 -3.33
N VAL A 212 -35.82 -8.79 -2.05
CA VAL A 212 -35.35 -7.90 -0.98
C VAL A 212 -33.82 -7.88 -0.95
N SER A 213 -33.24 -6.70 -0.95
CA SER A 213 -31.79 -6.49 -0.87
C SER A 213 -31.33 -5.84 0.44
N ASP A 214 -32.21 -5.08 1.09
CA ASP A 214 -31.93 -4.49 2.41
C ASP A 214 -33.20 -4.35 3.24
N VAL A 215 -33.01 -4.17 4.55
CA VAL A 215 -34.08 -4.05 5.54
C VAL A 215 -33.71 -3.01 6.60
N HIS A 216 -34.66 -2.14 6.92
CA HIS A 216 -34.50 -1.10 7.94
C HIS A 216 -35.47 -1.30 9.09
N PHE A 217 -35.12 -0.75 10.24
CA PHE A 217 -35.81 -0.99 11.50
C PHE A 217 -36.28 0.32 12.13
N VAL A 218 -37.27 0.23 13.00
CA VAL A 218 -37.65 1.33 13.91
C VAL A 218 -37.70 0.84 15.34
N SER A 219 -37.42 1.74 16.28
CA SER A 219 -37.43 1.43 17.72
C SER A 219 -38.84 1.19 18.25
N GLN A 220 -39.82 1.86 17.67
CA GLN A 220 -41.23 1.77 18.03
C GLN A 220 -42.10 2.11 16.82
N LYS A 221 -43.37 1.67 16.85
CA LYS A 221 -44.37 2.10 15.90
C LYS A 221 -44.85 3.51 16.24
N GLY A 222 -45.13 4.30 15.23
CA GLY A 222 -45.62 5.68 15.40
C GLY A 222 -45.90 6.33 14.06
N TYR A 223 -46.24 7.62 14.07
CA TYR A 223 -46.32 8.36 12.81
C TYR A 223 -44.93 8.57 12.22
N LYS A 224 -44.83 8.65 10.89
CA LYS A 224 -43.56 8.91 10.20
C LYS A 224 -42.94 10.20 10.75
N GLY A 225 -41.64 10.17 11.03
CA GLY A 225 -40.90 11.28 11.66
C GLY A 225 -40.90 11.27 13.19
N GLN A 226 -41.75 10.48 13.86
CA GLN A 226 -41.74 10.34 15.33
C GLN A 226 -40.83 9.22 15.83
N SER A 227 -40.36 8.35 14.94
CA SER A 227 -39.48 7.23 15.27
C SER A 227 -38.24 7.26 14.38
N LYS A 228 -37.08 6.96 14.97
CA LYS A 228 -35.80 6.90 14.24
C LYS A 228 -35.76 5.62 13.40
N VAL A 229 -35.58 5.78 12.09
CA VAL A 229 -35.21 4.68 11.19
C VAL A 229 -33.76 4.31 11.45
N MET A 230 -33.51 3.01 11.60
CA MET A 230 -32.23 2.43 11.98
C MET A 230 -31.76 1.45 10.93
N GLU A 231 -30.50 1.55 10.55
CA GLU A 231 -29.79 0.50 9.83
C GLU A 231 -29.52 -0.70 10.76
N VAL A 232 -29.14 -1.85 10.17
CA VAL A 232 -28.75 -3.07 10.89
C VAL A 232 -27.73 -2.77 12.01
N LYS A 233 -26.71 -1.95 11.74
CA LYS A 233 -25.67 -1.60 12.73
C LYS A 233 -26.23 -0.94 13.99
N GLU A 234 -27.27 -0.12 13.84
CA GLU A 234 -27.88 0.61 14.94
C GLU A 234 -28.88 -0.27 15.69
N ALA A 235 -29.75 -0.95 14.93
CA ALA A 235 -30.79 -1.84 15.45
C ALA A 235 -30.22 -3.01 16.28
N PHE A 236 -29.00 -3.45 15.96
CA PHE A 236 -28.30 -4.56 16.61
C PHE A 236 -27.03 -4.14 17.35
N SER A 237 -26.89 -2.86 17.69
CA SER A 237 -25.73 -2.33 18.43
C SER A 237 -25.34 -3.18 19.65
N GLY A 238 -26.31 -3.67 20.42
CA GLY A 238 -26.06 -4.59 21.55
C GLY A 238 -25.35 -5.89 21.15
N LEU A 239 -25.79 -6.55 20.06
CA LEU A 239 -25.18 -7.79 19.55
C LEU A 239 -23.84 -7.56 18.84
N LEU A 240 -23.61 -6.33 18.38
CA LEU A 240 -22.44 -5.91 17.64
C LEU A 240 -21.35 -5.30 18.53
N SER A 241 -21.67 -5.00 19.79
CA SER A 241 -20.80 -4.32 20.75
C SER A 241 -19.46 -5.02 20.98
N SER A 242 -19.43 -6.35 21.06
CA SER A 242 -18.20 -7.13 21.26
C SER A 242 -17.27 -7.05 20.04
N TYR A 243 -17.83 -7.12 18.83
CA TYR A 243 -17.07 -6.99 17.58
C TYR A 243 -16.52 -5.58 17.41
N GLN A 244 -17.33 -4.56 17.69
CA GLN A 244 -16.89 -3.17 17.67
C GLN A 244 -15.78 -2.91 18.71
N SER A 245 -15.91 -3.50 19.90
CA SER A 245 -14.89 -3.43 20.95
C SER A 245 -13.60 -4.11 20.51
N ALA A 246 -13.67 -5.26 19.84
CA ALA A 246 -12.50 -5.96 19.30
C ALA A 246 -11.78 -5.12 18.24
N VAL A 247 -12.50 -4.47 17.33
CA VAL A 247 -11.92 -3.51 16.36
C VAL A 247 -11.20 -2.38 17.09
N GLN A 248 -11.83 -1.78 18.10
CA GLN A 248 -11.22 -0.68 18.84
C GLN A 248 -9.99 -1.13 19.63
N GLN A 249 -10.02 -2.31 20.25
CA GLN A 249 -8.88 -2.90 20.95
C GLN A 249 -7.72 -3.17 19.99
N ALA A 250 -7.98 -3.73 18.80
CA ALA A 250 -6.96 -3.97 17.79
C ALA A 250 -6.31 -2.65 17.32
N ARG A 251 -7.12 -1.61 17.07
CA ARG A 251 -6.62 -0.27 16.72
C ARG A 251 -5.75 0.34 17.82
N ASN A 252 -6.19 0.26 19.08
CA ASN A 252 -5.43 0.74 20.22
C ASN A 252 -4.11 -0.02 20.37
N HIS A 253 -4.12 -1.35 20.19
CA HIS A 253 -2.92 -2.18 20.26
C HIS A 253 -1.92 -1.83 19.15
N SER A 254 -2.38 -1.71 17.90
CA SER A 254 -1.53 -1.28 16.78
C SER A 254 -0.94 0.11 17.01
N ARG A 255 -1.73 1.06 17.54
CA ARG A 255 -1.25 2.39 17.87
C ARG A 255 -0.16 2.33 18.94
N ALA A 256 -0.38 1.58 20.02
CA ALA A 256 0.62 1.40 21.08
C ALA A 256 1.93 0.82 20.53
N LYS A 257 1.85 -0.17 19.62
CA LYS A 257 3.03 -0.75 18.95
C LYS A 257 3.73 0.23 18.01
N SER A 258 2.99 1.06 17.31
CA SER A 258 3.57 2.12 16.48
C SER A 258 4.32 3.16 17.32
N GLU A 259 3.76 3.57 18.45
CA GLU A 259 4.41 4.50 19.37
C GLU A 259 5.64 3.86 20.04
N GLU A 260 5.57 2.58 20.39
CA GLU A 260 6.70 1.79 20.89
C GLU A 260 7.84 1.71 19.86
N LEU A 261 7.50 1.43 18.60
CA LEU A 261 8.47 1.39 17.51
C LEU A 261 9.16 2.73 17.30
N ALA A 262 8.40 3.83 17.33
CA ALA A 262 8.95 5.18 17.18
C ALA A 262 9.95 5.52 18.30
N ARG A 263 9.65 5.11 19.54
CA ARG A 263 10.58 5.25 20.67
C ARG A 263 11.84 4.40 20.49
N ALA A 264 11.68 3.14 20.08
CA ALA A 264 12.79 2.22 19.83
C ALA A 264 13.73 2.73 18.72
N LYS A 265 13.17 3.26 17.62
CA LYS A 265 13.93 3.87 16.53
C LYS A 265 14.69 5.11 16.98
N THR A 266 14.04 6.00 17.71
CA THR A 266 14.71 7.19 18.30
C THR A 266 15.88 6.80 19.21
N LEU A 267 15.73 5.76 20.03
CA LEU A 267 16.80 5.29 20.92
C LEU A 267 17.95 4.66 20.12
N HIS A 268 17.63 3.83 19.12
CA HIS A 268 18.61 3.26 18.20
C HIS A 268 19.41 4.34 17.47
N GLU A 269 18.75 5.35 16.91
CA GLU A 269 19.40 6.48 16.24
C GLU A 269 20.31 7.25 17.19
N ARG A 270 19.87 7.49 18.43
CA ARG A 270 20.69 8.16 19.45
C ARG A 270 21.95 7.36 19.78
N GLU A 271 21.82 6.07 20.05
CA GLU A 271 22.94 5.19 20.40
C GLU A 271 23.93 4.99 19.24
N THR A 272 23.45 5.02 18.01
CA THR A 272 24.28 4.77 16.83
C THR A 272 24.85 6.04 16.20
N SER A 273 24.35 7.22 16.58
CA SER A 273 24.84 8.51 16.06
C SER A 273 26.35 8.69 16.22
N GLU A 274 26.91 8.32 17.38
CA GLU A 274 28.35 8.37 17.64
C GLU A 274 29.12 7.38 16.76
N SER A 275 28.61 6.16 16.57
CA SER A 275 29.23 5.14 15.72
C SER A 275 29.25 5.56 14.24
N VAL A 276 28.17 6.18 13.77
CA VAL A 276 28.08 6.74 12.41
C VAL A 276 29.05 7.91 12.24
N ASN A 277 29.17 8.78 13.25
CA ASN A 277 30.13 9.89 13.22
C ASN A 277 31.58 9.39 13.28
N GLU A 278 31.88 8.37 14.11
CA GLU A 278 33.18 7.70 14.16
C GLU A 278 33.54 7.10 12.79
N PHE A 279 32.59 6.42 12.14
CA PHE A 279 32.78 5.93 10.77
C PHE A 279 33.12 7.06 9.81
N ARG A 280 32.33 8.15 9.78
CA ARG A 280 32.57 9.29 8.88
C ARG A 280 33.95 9.91 9.08
N MET A 281 34.36 10.12 10.33
CA MET A 281 35.68 10.66 10.65
C MET A 281 36.80 9.72 10.16
N LYS A 282 36.72 8.43 10.49
CA LYS A 282 37.73 7.45 10.08
C LYS A 282 37.77 7.22 8.56
N ALA A 283 36.62 7.19 7.91
CA ALA A 283 36.50 7.06 6.46
C ALA A 283 37.08 8.29 5.76
N TYR A 284 36.82 9.50 6.28
CA TYR A 284 37.43 10.73 5.79
C TYR A 284 38.96 10.72 5.92
N ASP A 285 39.47 10.38 7.10
CA ASP A 285 40.91 10.30 7.36
C ASP A 285 41.58 9.24 6.48
N LEU A 286 40.97 8.06 6.37
CA LEU A 286 41.42 7.00 5.46
C LEU A 286 41.47 7.51 4.01
N LYS A 287 40.39 8.14 3.53
CA LYS A 287 40.31 8.70 2.18
C LYS A 287 41.43 9.70 1.93
N LYS A 288 41.67 10.60 2.88
CA LYS A 288 42.70 11.64 2.81
C LYS A 288 44.12 11.04 2.79
N ASN A 289 44.40 10.12 3.71
CA ASN A 289 45.74 9.54 3.89
C ASN A 289 46.09 8.47 2.85
N SER A 290 45.07 7.92 2.18
CA SER A 290 45.25 6.93 1.10
C SER A 290 45.61 7.55 -0.24
N VAL A 291 45.44 8.87 -0.44
CA VAL A 291 45.74 9.52 -1.73
C VAL A 291 47.23 9.37 -2.04
N ARG A 292 47.54 8.80 -3.21
CA ARG A 292 48.88 8.70 -3.79
C ARG A 292 49.05 9.70 -4.92
N TYR A 293 48.01 9.83 -5.75
CA TYR A 293 47.98 10.79 -6.85
C TYR A 293 46.62 11.48 -6.91
N LYS A 294 46.60 12.74 -7.32
CA LYS A 294 45.39 13.55 -7.46
C LYS A 294 45.52 14.44 -8.70
N ARG A 295 44.46 14.50 -9.51
CA ARG A 295 44.44 15.31 -10.72
C ARG A 295 43.03 15.79 -11.06
N THR A 296 42.92 17.06 -11.42
CA THR A 296 41.70 17.65 -11.96
C THR A 296 41.38 17.07 -13.34
N VAL A 297 40.10 16.84 -13.61
CA VAL A 297 39.60 16.37 -14.90
C VAL A 297 39.54 17.53 -15.89
N ASP A 298 40.04 17.35 -17.10
CA ASP A 298 39.76 18.25 -18.22
C ASP A 298 38.28 18.09 -18.62
N GLN A 299 37.46 19.05 -18.20
CA GLN A 299 36.01 19.05 -18.43
C GLN A 299 35.64 19.09 -19.92
N ARG A 300 36.50 19.64 -20.79
CA ARG A 300 36.22 19.70 -22.24
C ARG A 300 36.39 18.34 -22.89
N ARG A 301 37.30 17.52 -22.37
CA ARG A 301 37.64 16.20 -22.90
C ARG A 301 37.12 15.05 -22.03
N ASN A 302 36.50 15.36 -20.89
CA ASN A 302 36.09 14.41 -19.86
C ASN A 302 37.19 13.39 -19.54
N ARG A 303 38.43 13.89 -19.37
CA ARG A 303 39.62 13.05 -19.25
C ARG A 303 40.58 13.61 -18.22
N SER A 304 41.17 12.72 -17.43
CA SER A 304 42.32 13.02 -16.59
C SER A 304 43.55 12.26 -17.09
N SER A 305 44.72 12.86 -16.97
CA SER A 305 46.00 12.21 -17.30
C SER A 305 46.99 12.49 -16.18
N MET A 306 47.54 11.42 -15.61
CA MET A 306 48.49 11.43 -14.49
C MET A 306 49.82 10.85 -14.98
N GLU A 307 50.90 11.62 -14.82
CA GLU A 307 52.26 11.26 -15.23
C GLU A 307 53.25 12.15 -14.47
N PRO A 308 54.35 11.59 -13.90
CA PRO A 308 54.62 10.15 -13.76
C PRO A 308 53.75 9.50 -12.66
N VAL A 309 53.38 8.24 -12.86
CA VAL A 309 52.76 7.34 -11.86
C VAL A 309 53.65 6.12 -11.70
N GLU A 310 53.86 5.65 -10.47
CA GLU A 310 54.62 4.42 -10.24
C GLU A 310 53.81 3.19 -10.70
N PRO A 311 54.41 2.20 -11.39
CA PRO A 311 53.74 0.95 -11.67
C PRO A 311 53.30 0.24 -10.37
N GLY A 312 52.06 -0.23 -10.33
CA GLY A 312 51.50 -0.84 -9.12
C GLY A 312 49.97 -0.94 -9.12
N LYS A 313 49.43 -1.46 -8.02
CA LYS A 313 47.98 -1.55 -7.80
C LYS A 313 47.47 -0.31 -7.07
N TYR A 314 46.34 0.23 -7.52
CA TYR A 314 45.70 1.41 -6.94
C TYR A 314 44.17 1.26 -6.95
N ILE A 315 43.49 2.11 -6.19
CA ILE A 315 42.05 2.34 -6.32
C ILE A 315 41.82 3.68 -7.02
N VAL A 316 41.08 3.68 -8.12
CA VAL A 316 40.57 4.91 -8.71
C VAL A 316 39.35 5.36 -7.93
N TYR A 317 39.46 6.53 -7.29
CA TYR A 317 38.35 7.21 -6.65
C TYR A 317 38.05 8.52 -7.34
N ALA A 318 36.78 8.75 -7.65
CA ALA A 318 36.31 10.02 -8.20
C ALA A 318 34.93 10.35 -7.64
N PRO A 319 34.78 11.41 -6.83
CA PRO A 319 33.48 11.79 -6.29
C PRO A 319 32.57 12.32 -7.39
N ALA A 320 31.29 11.97 -7.32
CA ALA A 320 30.23 12.48 -8.17
C ALA A 320 29.14 13.14 -7.31
N ASN A 321 28.12 13.68 -7.96
CA ASN A 321 26.99 14.31 -7.27
C ASN A 321 26.11 13.27 -6.55
N ALA A 322 25.32 13.71 -5.57
CA ALA A 322 24.28 12.93 -4.90
C ALA A 322 24.75 11.67 -4.15
N GLY A 323 25.95 11.70 -3.54
CA GLY A 323 26.45 10.59 -2.71
C GLY A 323 26.95 9.39 -3.51
N ALA A 324 27.25 9.59 -4.79
CA ALA A 324 27.84 8.57 -5.65
C ALA A 324 29.33 8.85 -5.87
N ALA A 325 30.10 7.78 -6.09
CA ALA A 325 31.50 7.87 -6.47
C ALA A 325 31.91 6.72 -7.38
N VAL A 326 32.99 6.95 -8.11
CA VAL A 326 33.79 5.89 -8.72
C VAL A 326 34.67 5.30 -7.63
N PHE A 327 34.71 3.98 -7.54
CA PHE A 327 35.62 3.26 -6.67
C PHE A 327 35.96 1.91 -7.31
N GLN A 328 37.14 1.82 -7.95
CA GLN A 328 37.53 0.68 -8.76
C GLN A 328 39.02 0.37 -8.62
N GLU A 329 39.36 -0.91 -8.42
CA GLU A 329 40.73 -1.40 -8.47
C GLU A 329 41.32 -1.31 -9.88
N ILE A 330 42.57 -0.85 -9.97
CA ILE A 330 43.35 -0.81 -11.21
C ILE A 330 44.78 -1.29 -10.98
N THR A 331 45.41 -1.79 -12.03
CA THR A 331 46.85 -2.05 -12.07
C THR A 331 47.46 -1.14 -13.13
N VAL A 332 48.42 -0.30 -12.73
CA VAL A 332 49.21 0.56 -13.61
C VAL A 332 50.49 -0.21 -13.95
N GLY A 333 50.66 -0.54 -15.23
CA GLY A 333 51.91 -1.15 -15.73
C GLY A 333 52.89 -0.11 -16.26
N GLU A 334 54.04 -0.57 -16.74
CA GLU A 334 55.01 0.27 -17.46
C GLU A 334 54.38 0.86 -18.75
N GLY A 335 54.69 2.12 -19.07
CA GLY A 335 54.13 2.82 -20.23
C GLY A 335 52.74 3.44 -19.97
N THR A 336 51.85 3.43 -20.98
CA THR A 336 50.53 4.10 -20.88
C THR A 336 49.41 3.13 -20.55
N THR A 337 48.81 3.28 -19.37
CA THR A 337 47.57 2.59 -18.98
C THR A 337 46.36 3.48 -19.28
N LYS A 338 45.32 2.94 -19.93
CA LYS A 338 44.06 3.66 -20.21
C LYS A 338 42.91 3.01 -19.46
N LEU A 339 42.14 3.80 -18.71
CA LEU A 339 40.92 3.38 -18.03
C LEU A 339 39.74 4.21 -18.51
N LYS A 340 38.59 3.57 -18.71
CA LYS A 340 37.31 4.24 -18.93
C LYS A 340 36.39 3.90 -17.77
N ILE A 341 35.91 4.94 -17.09
CA ILE A 341 34.95 4.80 -15.99
C ILE A 341 33.55 4.77 -16.57
N GLU A 342 32.81 3.69 -16.34
CA GLU A 342 31.47 3.50 -16.91
C GLU A 342 30.35 3.49 -15.85
N THR A 343 30.66 3.20 -14.58
CA THR A 343 29.65 3.04 -13.53
C THR A 343 29.97 3.86 -12.28
N LEU A 344 28.98 4.62 -11.81
CA LEU A 344 28.97 5.25 -10.50
C LEU A 344 28.30 4.30 -9.49
N LYS A 345 28.83 4.20 -8.28
CA LYS A 345 28.24 3.43 -7.16
C LYS A 345 28.01 4.35 -5.97
N LYS A 346 27.28 3.89 -4.94
CA LYS A 346 27.19 4.60 -3.64
C LYS A 346 28.61 4.86 -3.13
N ASP A 347 28.91 6.10 -2.71
CA ASP A 347 30.24 6.45 -2.21
C ASP A 347 30.59 5.53 -1.03
N PRO A 348 31.68 4.75 -1.13
CA PRO A 348 32.02 3.80 -0.10
C PRO A 348 32.53 4.45 1.19
N PHE A 349 32.86 5.75 1.18
CA PHE A 349 33.23 6.50 2.38
C PHE A 349 32.02 7.13 3.09
N GLU A 350 30.81 6.92 2.58
CA GLU A 350 29.56 7.32 3.22
C GLU A 350 28.85 6.09 3.84
N PRO A 351 28.21 6.25 5.01
CA PRO A 351 27.50 5.17 5.70
C PRO A 351 26.28 4.66 4.92
#